data_AF-A0A4R9FK63-F1
#
_entry.id   AF-A0A4R9FK63-F1
#
_cell.length_a   1.000
_cell.length_b   1.000
_cell.length_c   1.000
_cell.angle_alpha   90.00
_cell.angle_beta   90.00
_cell.angle_gamma   90.00
#
_symmetry.space_group_name_H-M   'P 1'
#
loop_
_entity.id
_entity.type
_entity.pdbx_description
1 polymer ?
#
loop_
_entity_poly.entity_id
_entity_poly.type
_entity_poly.pdbx_seq_one_letter_code
_entity_poly.pdbx_strand_id
1 'polypeptide(L)'
;MVTTTVVLDILIQTLSFLLLPFLCGGVLQKIRAYSQGRRGAPVLQIFYDTVRMIKKYPVDGPFSGFFSESSAIFAATFGLVLWSLVSFEWASLLFIPFLIGMIRFATV
;
A
#
# COMPACT_ATOMS: atom_id res chain seq x y z
N MET A 1 -34.93 0.41 0.11
CA MET A 1 -34.05 -0.65 0.66
C MET A 1 -32.88 -0.98 -0.27
N VAL A 2 -33.08 -1.07 -1.59
CA VAL A 2 -31.97 -1.29 -2.55
C VAL A 2 -30.96 -0.13 -2.57
N THR A 3 -31.41 1.11 -2.50
CA THR A 3 -30.52 2.28 -2.50
C THR A 3 -29.67 2.37 -1.22
N THR A 4 -30.27 2.05 -0.07
CA THR A 4 -29.58 2.07 1.23
C THR A 4 -28.51 0.99 1.31
N THR A 5 -28.73 -0.20 0.73
CA THR A 5 -27.71 -1.26 0.71
C THR A 5 -26.55 -0.90 -0.20
N VAL A 6 -26.83 -0.36 -1.40
CA VAL A 6 -25.77 0.07 -2.35
C VAL A 6 -24.85 1.14 -1.74
N VAL A 7 -25.42 2.13 -1.04
CA VAL A 7 -24.62 3.16 -0.37
C VAL A 7 -23.73 2.56 0.73
N LEU A 8 -24.26 1.60 1.49
CA LEU A 8 -23.53 0.92 2.55
C LEU A 8 -22.38 0.08 2.00
N ASP A 9 -22.61 -0.63 0.89
CA ASP A 9 -21.59 -1.44 0.20
C ASP A 9 -20.43 -0.56 -0.30
N ILE A 10 -20.75 0.56 -0.96
CA ILE A 10 -19.74 1.52 -1.43
C ILE A 10 -18.93 2.10 -0.26
N LEU A 11 -19.61 2.41 0.85
CA LEU A 11 -18.96 2.94 2.05
C LEU A 11 -18.00 1.92 2.67
N ILE A 12 -18.44 0.67 2.83
CA ILE A 12 -17.60 -0.42 3.35
C ILE A 12 -16.42 -0.67 2.42
N GLN A 13 -16.63 -0.70 1.10
CA GLN A 13 -15.58 -0.94 0.12
C GLN A 13 -14.55 0.19 0.14
N THR A 14 -14.99 1.45 0.24
CA THR A 14 -14.09 2.61 0.31
C THR A 14 -13.28 2.62 1.62
N LEU A 15 -13.92 2.33 2.77
CA LEU A 15 -13.21 2.20 4.04
C LEU A 15 -12.20 1.05 4.02
N SER A 16 -12.58 -0.09 3.43
CA SER A 16 -11.71 -1.25 3.28
C SER A 16 -10.51 -0.91 2.38
N PHE A 17 -10.74 -0.23 1.26
CA PHE A 17 -9.69 0.21 0.35
C PHE A 17 -8.65 1.11 1.05
N LEU A 18 -9.09 2.02 1.92
CA LEU A 18 -8.17 2.94 2.61
C LEU A 18 -7.46 2.29 3.80
N LEU A 19 -8.16 1.46 4.59
CA LEU A 19 -7.66 0.97 5.88
C LEU A 19 -6.91 -0.36 5.77
N LEU A 20 -7.33 -1.26 4.87
CA LEU A 20 -6.76 -2.62 4.78
C LEU A 20 -5.25 -2.63 4.53
N PRO A 21 -4.66 -1.80 3.63
CA PRO A 21 -3.21 -1.82 3.41
C PRO A 21 -2.40 -1.61 4.70
N PHE A 22 -2.85 -0.67 5.55
CA PHE A 22 -2.17 -0.37 6.82
C PHE A 22 -2.41 -1.46 7.87
N LEU A 23 -3.65 -1.95 7.99
CA LEU A 23 -4.01 -2.98 8.97
C LEU A 23 -3.32 -4.31 8.66
N CYS A 24 -3.40 -4.78 7.41
CA CYS A 24 -2.78 -6.03 6.97
C CYS A 24 -1.28 -6.00 7.17
N GLY A 25 -0.62 -4.91 6.80
CA GLY A 25 0.83 -4.79 7.02
C GLY A 25 1.20 -4.83 8.52
N GLY A 26 0.42 -4.16 9.38
CA GLY A 26 0.66 -4.17 10.83
C GLY A 26 0.44 -5.55 11.46
N VAL A 27 -0.60 -6.25 11.03
CA VAL A 27 -0.87 -7.64 11.44
C VAL A 27 0.28 -8.56 11.01
N LEU A 28 0.80 -8.43 9.79
CA LEU A 28 1.94 -9.22 9.33
C LEU A 28 3.19 -9.01 10.19
N GLN A 29 3.49 -7.76 10.56
CA GLN A 29 4.61 -7.47 11.45
C GLN A 29 4.40 -8.07 12.85
N LYS A 30 3.17 -8.03 13.37
CA LYS A 30 2.82 -8.62 14.66
C LYS A 30 3.00 -10.14 14.66
N ILE A 31 2.51 -10.82 13.62
CA ILE A 31 2.64 -12.27 13.45
C ILE A 31 4.10 -12.66 13.40
N ARG A 32 4.92 -11.96 12.59
CA ARG A 32 6.36 -12.22 12.47
C ARG A 32 7.11 -12.01 13.80
N ALA A 33 6.73 -11.00 14.58
CA ALA A 33 7.34 -10.77 15.88
C ALA A 33 6.94 -11.85 16.90
N TYR A 34 5.67 -12.25 16.90
CA TYR A 34 5.15 -13.28 17.78
C TYR A 34 5.80 -14.64 17.48
N SER A 35 6.00 -14.99 16.20
CA SER A 35 6.72 -16.22 15.82
C SER A 35 8.19 -16.22 16.27
N GLN A 36 8.76 -15.04 16.57
CA GLN A 36 10.11 -14.88 17.13
C GLN A 36 10.11 -14.77 18.66
N GLY A 37 8.97 -15.00 19.34
CA GLY A 37 8.86 -14.89 20.79
C GLY A 37 8.89 -13.46 21.34
N ARG A 38 8.69 -12.44 20.49
CA ARG A 38 8.68 -11.02 20.88
C ARG A 38 7.26 -10.45 20.79
N ARG A 39 6.94 -9.46 21.64
CA ARG A 39 5.62 -8.78 21.58
C ARG A 39 5.40 -7.99 20.28
N GLY A 40 6.46 -7.48 19.64
CA GLY A 40 6.36 -6.74 18.37
C GLY A 40 5.66 -5.38 18.46
N ALA A 41 5.67 -4.66 17.34
CA ALA A 41 5.03 -3.35 17.17
C ALA A 41 3.48 -3.43 17.26
N PRO A 42 2.78 -2.31 17.53
CA PRO A 42 1.32 -2.25 17.45
C PRO A 42 0.83 -2.35 15.99
N VAL A 43 -0.42 -2.74 15.78
CA VAL A 43 -0.98 -2.93 14.41
C VAL A 43 -1.01 -1.62 13.62
N LEU A 44 -1.30 -0.49 14.25
CA LEU A 44 -1.34 0.82 13.58
C LEU A 44 0.04 1.44 13.35
N GLN A 45 1.14 0.71 13.63
CA GLN A 45 2.50 1.24 13.51
C GLN A 45 2.81 1.73 12.09
N ILE A 46 2.39 0.99 11.07
CA ILE A 46 2.66 1.35 9.67
C ILE A 46 2.03 2.70 9.32
N PHE A 47 0.79 2.94 9.77
CA PHE A 47 0.13 4.22 9.54
C PHE A 47 0.91 5.38 10.17
N TYR A 48 1.35 5.21 11.44
CA TYR A 48 2.18 6.21 12.11
C TYR A 48 3.48 6.47 11.37
N ASP A 49 4.16 5.42 10.91
CA ASP A 49 5.42 5.53 10.19
C ASP A 49 5.24 6.22 8.83
N THR A 50 4.16 5.93 8.10
CA THR A 50 3.84 6.63 6.84
C THR A 50 3.63 8.13 7.07
N VAL A 51 2.81 8.51 8.06
CA VAL A 51 2.57 9.92 8.41
C VAL A 51 3.87 10.59 8.85
N ARG A 52 4.72 9.88 9.61
CA ARG A 52 6.03 10.38 10.04
C ARG A 52 6.96 10.60 8.85
N MET A 53 6.96 9.72 7.84
CA MET A 53 7.82 9.86 6.65
C MET A 53 7.37 11.01 5.74
N ILE A 54 6.06 11.21 5.55
CA ILE A 54 5.54 12.33 4.75
C ILE A 54 5.97 13.69 5.32
N LYS A 55 6.16 13.77 6.64
CA LYS A 55 6.61 15.00 7.32
C LYS A 55 8.11 15.26 7.20
N LYS A 56 8.90 14.32 6.67
CA LYS A 56 10.35 14.51 6.51
C LYS A 56 10.64 15.25 5.21
N TYR A 57 11.66 16.10 5.25
CA TYR A 57 12.23 16.69 4.04
C TYR A 57 13.00 15.64 3.24
N PRO A 58 12.89 15.66 1.90
CA PRO A 58 13.71 14.81 1.04
C PRO A 58 15.19 15.18 1.21
N VAL A 59 16.05 14.17 1.16
CA VAL A 59 17.50 14.34 1.23
C VAL A 59 18.07 13.86 -0.10
N ASP A 60 18.53 14.81 -0.90
CA ASP A 60 19.08 14.54 -2.23
C ASP A 60 20.60 14.38 -2.13
N GLY A 61 21.10 13.29 -2.71
CA GLY A 61 22.54 13.03 -2.79
C GLY A 61 23.18 13.80 -3.95
N PRO A 62 24.51 13.94 -3.98
CA PRO A 62 25.22 14.62 -5.07
C PRO A 62 25.05 13.96 -6.45
N PHE A 63 24.52 12.73 -6.51
CA PHE A 63 24.23 11.97 -7.73
C PHE A 63 22.73 11.65 -7.89
N SER A 64 21.83 12.38 -7.22
CA SER A 64 20.39 12.20 -7.46
C SER A 64 20.03 12.72 -8.85
N GLY A 65 19.59 11.80 -9.69
CA GLY A 65 19.08 12.13 -11.03
C GLY A 65 17.57 12.08 -11.06
N PHE A 66 16.98 12.50 -12.19
CA PHE A 66 15.54 12.39 -12.44
C PHE A 66 14.99 10.97 -12.15
N PHE A 67 15.77 9.94 -12.47
CA PHE A 67 15.38 8.55 -12.25
C PHE A 67 15.34 8.14 -10.77
N SER A 68 16.14 8.74 -9.89
CA SER A 68 16.11 8.39 -8.46
C SER A 68 14.86 8.90 -7.74
N GLU A 69 14.33 10.04 -8.18
CA GLU A 69 13.08 10.58 -7.63
C GLU A 69 11.85 9.95 -8.28
N SER A 70 11.88 9.78 -9.61
CA SER A 70 10.73 9.27 -10.37
C SER A 70 10.44 7.80 -10.10
N SER A 71 11.45 7.00 -9.76
CA SER A 71 11.32 5.57 -9.49
C SER A 71 10.35 5.29 -8.32
N ALA A 72 10.49 6.04 -7.22
CA ALA A 72 9.60 5.94 -6.06
C ALA A 72 8.15 6.32 -6.41
N ILE A 73 7.98 7.35 -7.25
CA ILE A 73 6.66 7.78 -7.73
C ILE A 73 6.01 6.69 -8.57
N PHE A 74 6.74 6.09 -9.52
CA PHE A 74 6.23 5.00 -10.35
C PHE A 74 5.88 3.75 -9.52
N ALA A 75 6.71 3.37 -8.57
CA ALA A 75 6.41 2.24 -7.69
C ALA A 75 5.11 2.47 -6.89
N ALA A 76 4.92 3.69 -6.37
CA ALA A 76 3.72 4.07 -5.62
C ALA A 76 2.47 4.08 -6.52
N THR A 77 2.55 4.63 -7.74
CA THR A 77 1.41 4.67 -8.65
C THR A 77 1.02 3.29 -9.14
N PHE A 78 1.97 2.44 -9.55
CA PHE A 78 1.67 1.06 -9.94
C PHE A 78 1.09 0.24 -8.77
N GLY A 79 1.58 0.46 -7.55
CA GLY A 79 1.01 -0.15 -6.34
C GLY A 79 -0.44 0.26 -6.09
N LEU A 80 -0.78 1.54 -6.26
CA LEU A 80 -2.14 2.05 -6.12
C LEU A 80 -3.07 1.49 -7.21
N VAL A 81 -2.62 1.43 -8.46
CA VAL A 81 -3.40 0.84 -9.57
C VAL A 81 -3.65 -0.64 -9.30
N LEU A 82 -2.64 -1.39 -8.86
CA LEU A 82 -2.78 -2.80 -8.50
C LEU A 82 -3.81 -2.99 -7.37
N TRP A 83 -3.73 -2.17 -6.31
CA TRP A 83 -4.68 -2.23 -5.20
C TRP A 83 -6.10 -1.87 -5.63
N SER A 84 -6.25 -0.90 -6.53
CA SER A 84 -7.55 -0.52 -7.12
C SER A 84 -8.14 -1.66 -7.93
N LEU A 85 -7.35 -2.30 -8.79
CA LEU A 85 -7.81 -3.46 -9.57
C LEU A 85 -8.27 -4.57 -8.63
N VAL A 86 -7.45 -4.98 -7.66
CA VAL A 86 -7.82 -6.06 -6.72
C VAL A 86 -9.09 -5.73 -5.91
N SER A 87 -9.29 -4.45 -5.54
CA SER A 87 -10.40 -4.05 -4.66
C SER A 87 -11.71 -3.79 -5.39
N PHE A 88 -11.68 -3.33 -6.63
CA PHE A 88 -12.87 -2.93 -7.40
C PHE A 88 -13.13 -3.82 -8.61
N GLU A 89 -12.08 -4.33 -9.25
CA GLU A 89 -12.16 -5.04 -10.53
C GLU A 89 -11.42 -6.38 -10.46
N TRP A 90 -12.14 -7.45 -10.10
CA TRP A 90 -11.64 -8.84 -10.20
C TRP A 90 -11.43 -9.33 -11.65
N ALA A 91 -11.31 -8.42 -12.63
CA ALA A 91 -11.52 -8.70 -14.05
C ALA A 91 -10.24 -9.13 -14.80
N SER A 92 -9.07 -8.64 -14.40
CA SER A 92 -7.87 -8.76 -15.23
C SER A 92 -6.71 -9.49 -14.57
N LEU A 93 -6.72 -10.82 -14.68
CA LEU A 93 -5.67 -11.68 -14.12
C LEU A 93 -4.29 -11.39 -14.74
N LEU A 94 -4.21 -10.96 -16.00
CA LEU A 94 -2.94 -10.62 -16.69
C LEU A 94 -2.30 -9.32 -16.19
N PHE A 95 -3.09 -8.35 -15.76
CA PHE A 95 -2.57 -7.04 -15.32
C PHE A 95 -1.90 -7.13 -13.94
N ILE A 96 -2.33 -8.06 -13.09
CA ILE A 96 -1.76 -8.27 -11.75
C ILE A 96 -0.25 -8.58 -11.79
N PRO A 97 0.22 -9.67 -12.45
CA PRO A 97 1.64 -9.99 -12.51
C PRO A 97 2.45 -8.94 -13.28
N PHE A 98 1.87 -8.31 -14.30
CA PHE A 98 2.51 -7.21 -15.02
C PHE A 98 2.81 -6.02 -14.09
N LEU A 99 1.81 -5.55 -13.34
CA LEU A 99 1.99 -4.44 -12.39
C LEU A 99 2.95 -4.80 -11.26
N ILE A 100 2.93 -6.04 -10.76
CA ILE A 100 3.92 -6.53 -9.79
C ILE A 100 5.34 -6.43 -10.39
N GLY A 101 5.51 -6.83 -11.66
CA GLY A 101 6.78 -6.69 -12.38
C GLY A 101 7.22 -5.23 -12.51
N MET A 102 6.30 -4.31 -12.85
CA MET A 102 6.58 -2.88 -12.95
C MET A 102 6.96 -2.25 -11.62
N ILE A 103 6.30 -2.63 -10.52
CA ILE A 103 6.67 -2.21 -9.16
C ILE A 103 8.10 -2.65 -8.86
N ARG A 104 8.45 -3.91 -9.17
CA ARG A 104 9.82 -4.42 -8.95
C ARG A 104 10.85 -3.67 -9.77
N PHE A 105 10.59 -3.45 -11.04
CA PHE A 105 11.45 -2.67 -11.94
C PHE A 105 11.66 -1.23 -11.44
N ALA A 106 10.64 -0.61 -10.85
CA ALA A 106 10.77 0.74 -10.30
C ALA A 106 11.54 0.78 -8.96
N THR A 107 11.65 -0.33 -8.23
CA THR A 107 12.31 -0.37 -6.90
C THR A 107 13.75 -0.89 -6.90
N VAL A 108 14.16 -1.61 -7.95
CA VAL A 108 15.48 -2.25 -8.08
C VAL A 108 16.32 -1.44 -9.06
#